data_AF-A0A672GZP5-F1
#
_entry.id   AF-A0A672GZP5-F1
#
_cell.length_a   1.000
_cell.length_b   1.000
_cell.length_c   1.000
_cell.angle_alpha   90.00
_cell.angle_beta   90.00
_cell.angle_gamma   90.00
#
_symmetry.space_group_name_H-M   'P 1'
#
loop_
_entity.id
_entity.type
_entity.pdbx_description
1 polymer ?
#
loop_
_entity_poly.entity_id
_entity_poly.type
_entity_poly.pdbx_seq_one_letter_code
_entity_poly.pdbx_strand_id
1 'polypeptide(L)'
;AFDTVDHQTLINRLQDLIGQSGPVLKWFSSYLTGRSFSVSANNTMSEPASLQYGVPQGSVLGPLLFLLYLLPLGQIIQQFSDVSYLLFADDLQLVCSFKPSEAHKLSSLINCLSLIKQWLRDNSLQLNPSTKTEFRNLGVIFDHAMSLDHHSGLLVRTCFFQLRNIAKFRHFDFCIHCPAPLE
;
A
#
# COMPACT_ATOMS: atom_id res chain seq x y z
N ALA A 1 -4.25 6.03 -5.41
CA ALA A 1 -5.08 4.80 -5.32
C ALA A 1 -6.49 5.07 -4.80
N PHE A 2 -6.70 6.02 -3.88
CA PHE A 2 -8.03 6.32 -3.34
C PHE A 2 -9.05 6.82 -4.38
N ASP A 3 -8.61 7.47 -5.46
CA ASP A 3 -9.49 8.06 -6.49
C ASP A 3 -10.03 7.04 -7.50
N THR A 4 -9.52 5.81 -7.49
CA THR A 4 -9.84 4.77 -8.48
C THR A 4 -10.85 3.73 -7.98
N VAL A 5 -11.34 3.89 -6.74
CA VAL A 5 -12.28 2.95 -6.12
C VAL A 5 -13.65 3.03 -6.80
N ASP A 6 -14.08 1.95 -7.42
CA ASP A 6 -15.43 1.87 -7.99
C ASP A 6 -16.50 1.77 -6.89
N HIS A 7 -17.46 2.69 -6.90
CA HIS A 7 -18.47 2.78 -5.84
C HIS A 7 -19.37 1.55 -5.79
N GLN A 8 -19.80 1.05 -6.96
CA GLN A 8 -20.71 -0.09 -7.03
C GLN A 8 -20.02 -1.36 -6.52
N THR A 9 -18.77 -1.57 -6.94
CA THR A 9 -17.94 -2.68 -6.50
C THR A 9 -17.73 -2.64 -4.98
N LEU A 10 -17.43 -1.47 -4.41
CA LEU A 10 -17.29 -1.31 -2.96
C LEU A 10 -18.60 -1.62 -2.21
N ILE A 11 -19.73 -1.12 -2.70
CA ILE A 11 -21.05 -1.37 -2.10
C ILE A 11 -21.39 -2.86 -2.15
N ASN A 12 -21.20 -3.52 -3.30
CA ASN A 12 -21.43 -4.96 -3.45
C ASN A 12 -20.55 -5.75 -2.48
N ARG A 13 -19.29 -5.37 -2.29
CA ARG A 13 -18.38 -6.04 -1.34
C ARG A 13 -18.81 -5.85 0.11
N LEU A 14 -19.27 -4.66 0.49
CA LEU A 14 -19.82 -4.42 1.81
C LEU A 14 -21.02 -5.35 2.08
N GLN A 15 -21.85 -5.57 1.05
CA GLN A 15 -22.98 -6.47 1.15
C GLN A 15 -22.58 -7.95 1.17
N ASP A 16 -21.83 -8.40 0.17
CA ASP A 16 -21.60 -9.82 -0.11
C ASP A 16 -20.46 -10.41 0.74
N LEU A 17 -19.41 -9.63 1.02
CA LEU A 17 -18.23 -10.11 1.74
C LEU A 17 -18.28 -9.79 3.23
N ILE A 18 -18.81 -8.61 3.60
CA ILE A 18 -18.89 -8.16 4.99
C ILE A 18 -20.27 -8.48 5.61
N GLY A 19 -21.28 -8.77 4.78
CA GLY A 19 -22.63 -9.06 5.25
C GLY A 19 -23.43 -7.81 5.68
N GLN A 20 -23.02 -6.61 5.26
CA GLN A 20 -23.73 -5.38 5.60
C GLN A 20 -25.04 -5.28 4.83
N SER A 21 -26.10 -4.88 5.52
CA SER A 21 -27.43 -4.77 4.90
C SER A 21 -28.28 -3.68 5.56
N GLY A 22 -29.44 -3.40 4.94
CA GLY A 22 -30.43 -2.48 5.49
C GLY A 22 -29.93 -1.03 5.58
N PRO A 23 -30.21 -0.32 6.69
CA PRO A 23 -29.89 1.11 6.84
C PRO A 23 -28.40 1.44 6.70
N VAL A 24 -27.52 0.56 7.16
CA VAL A 24 -26.06 0.78 7.14
C VAL A 24 -25.52 0.78 5.71
N LEU A 25 -25.95 -0.19 4.89
CA LEU A 25 -25.56 -0.24 3.47
C LEU A 25 -26.09 0.97 2.70
N LYS A 26 -27.32 1.40 2.99
CA LYS A 26 -27.90 2.63 2.41
C LYS A 26 -27.11 3.87 2.80
N TRP A 27 -26.64 3.94 4.05
CA TRP A 27 -25.80 5.03 4.53
C TRP A 27 -24.46 5.07 3.79
N PHE A 28 -23.78 3.92 3.61
CA PHE A 28 -22.56 3.85 2.80
C PHE A 28 -22.79 4.24 1.34
N SER A 29 -23.90 3.80 0.74
CA SER A 29 -24.28 4.17 -0.63
C SER A 29 -24.49 5.69 -0.75
N SER A 30 -25.18 6.31 0.20
CA SER A 30 -25.33 7.77 0.25
C SER A 30 -24.03 8.51 0.54
N TYR A 31 -23.09 7.90 1.27
CA TYR A 31 -21.79 8.50 1.55
C TYR A 31 -20.88 8.57 0.32
N LEU A 32 -21.01 7.62 -0.60
CA LEU A 32 -20.20 7.50 -1.81
C LEU A 32 -20.83 8.24 -3.00
N THR A 33 -22.15 8.12 -3.19
CA THR A 33 -22.85 8.62 -4.38
C THR A 33 -23.26 10.09 -4.27
N GLY A 34 -23.61 10.72 -5.40
CA GLY A 34 -24.10 12.12 -5.45
C GLY A 34 -23.01 13.18 -5.22
N ARG A 35 -21.73 12.78 -5.30
CA ARG A 35 -20.58 13.68 -5.15
C ARG A 35 -20.26 14.39 -6.47
N SER A 36 -19.73 15.60 -6.37
CA SER A 36 -19.15 16.34 -7.48
C SER A 36 -17.88 17.07 -7.04
N PHE A 37 -17.06 17.45 -8.02
CA PHE A 37 -15.85 18.26 -7.81
C PHE A 37 -15.78 19.36 -8.86
N SER A 38 -15.12 20.46 -8.52
CA SER A 38 -14.73 21.54 -9.43
C SER A 38 -13.27 21.88 -9.19
N VAL A 39 -12.57 22.31 -10.23
CA VAL A 39 -11.18 22.74 -10.16
C VAL A 39 -11.12 24.25 -10.30
N SER A 40 -10.33 24.91 -9.47
CA SER A 40 -10.04 26.34 -9.64
C SER A 40 -8.58 26.56 -10.02
N ALA A 41 -8.35 27.34 -11.07
CA ALA A 41 -7.03 27.78 -11.51
C ALA A 41 -7.10 29.23 -11.99
N ASN A 42 -6.14 30.06 -11.56
CA ASN A 42 -6.05 31.47 -11.94
C ASN A 42 -7.36 32.26 -11.76
N ASN A 43 -8.05 32.07 -10.63
CA ASN A 43 -9.37 32.68 -10.30
C ASN A 43 -10.54 32.26 -11.21
N THR A 44 -10.35 31.27 -12.08
CA THR A 44 -11.43 30.66 -12.86
C THR A 44 -11.79 29.31 -12.24
N MET A 45 -13.08 29.01 -12.13
CA MET A 45 -13.60 27.74 -11.61
C MET A 45 -14.20 26.94 -12.76
N SER A 46 -13.95 25.63 -12.79
CA SER A 46 -14.60 24.72 -13.74
C SER A 46 -16.05 24.47 -13.35
N GLU A 47 -16.85 24.09 -14.34
CA GLU A 47 -18.16 23.51 -14.07
C GLU A 47 -18.03 22.27 -13.16
N PRO A 48 -19.02 22.01 -12.28
CA PRO A 48 -19.04 20.82 -11.45
C PRO A 48 -19.09 19.54 -12.29
N ALA A 49 -18.16 18.63 -12.03
CA ALA A 49 -18.13 17.29 -12.61
C ALA A 49 -18.54 16.26 -11.56
N SER A 50 -19.34 15.27 -11.95
CA SER A 50 -19.74 14.20 -11.02
C SER A 50 -18.57 13.27 -10.70
N LEU A 51 -18.44 12.89 -9.43
CA LEU A 51 -17.42 11.99 -8.94
C LEU A 51 -18.00 10.57 -8.81
N GLN A 52 -17.73 9.75 -9.81
CA GLN A 52 -18.23 8.35 -9.92
C GLN A 52 -17.27 7.32 -9.31
N TYR A 53 -16.04 7.74 -9.02
CA TYR A 53 -14.98 6.90 -8.50
C TYR A 53 -14.31 7.57 -7.32
N GLY A 54 -13.74 6.73 -6.47
CA GLY A 54 -12.91 7.12 -5.38
C GLY A 54 -13.64 7.31 -4.07
N VAL A 55 -12.87 7.22 -2.99
CA VAL A 55 -13.36 7.51 -1.64
C VAL A 55 -12.96 8.93 -1.23
N PRO A 56 -13.73 9.61 -0.38
CA PRO A 56 -13.43 10.99 0.00
C PRO A 56 -12.07 11.09 0.71
N GLN A 57 -11.12 11.78 0.09
CA GLN A 57 -9.81 12.05 0.69
C GLN A 57 -9.95 13.04 1.86
N GLY A 58 -9.17 12.86 2.92
CA GLY A 58 -9.29 13.64 4.16
C GLY A 58 -10.45 13.22 5.08
N SER A 59 -11.21 12.19 4.70
CA SER A 59 -12.21 11.59 5.58
C SER A 59 -11.63 10.47 6.45
N VAL A 60 -12.20 10.28 7.64
CA VAL A 60 -11.83 9.17 8.54
C VAL A 60 -12.14 7.80 7.91
N LEU A 61 -13.20 7.72 7.10
CA LEU A 61 -13.65 6.46 6.51
C LEU A 61 -12.98 6.12 5.18
N GLY A 62 -12.38 7.08 4.49
CA GLY A 62 -11.70 6.84 3.21
C GLY A 62 -10.66 5.71 3.30
N PRO A 63 -9.70 5.78 4.24
CA PRO A 63 -8.72 4.71 4.46
C PRO A 63 -9.36 3.34 4.75
N LEU A 64 -10.38 3.30 5.60
CA LEU A 64 -11.07 2.05 5.95
C LEU A 64 -11.79 1.44 4.74
N LEU A 65 -12.54 2.25 3.98
CA LEU A 65 -13.26 1.80 2.80
C LEU A 65 -12.30 1.30 1.71
N PHE A 66 -11.14 1.94 1.57
CA PHE A 66 -10.10 1.46 0.67
C PHE A 66 -9.53 0.10 1.10
N LEU A 67 -9.27 -0.11 2.39
CA LEU A 67 -8.83 -1.42 2.89
C LEU A 67 -9.89 -2.51 2.66
N LEU A 68 -11.17 -2.20 2.88
CA LEU A 68 -12.28 -3.12 2.59
C LEU A 68 -12.35 -3.44 1.09
N TYR A 69 -12.06 -2.46 0.23
CA TYR A 69 -11.93 -2.68 -1.21
C TYR A 69 -10.75 -3.59 -1.58
N LEU A 70 -9.72 -3.73 -0.74
CA LEU A 70 -8.58 -4.61 -0.99
C LEU A 70 -8.73 -6.01 -0.36
N LEU A 71 -9.78 -6.30 0.41
CA LEU A 71 -9.88 -7.57 1.14
C LEU A 71 -9.69 -8.85 0.30
N PRO A 72 -10.31 -9.02 -0.89
CA PRO A 72 -10.11 -10.22 -1.71
C PRO A 72 -8.66 -10.40 -2.19
N LEU A 73 -7.87 -9.32 -2.27
CA LEU A 73 -6.45 -9.40 -2.60
C LEU A 73 -5.69 -10.22 -1.56
N GLY A 74 -6.02 -10.03 -0.28
CA GLY A 74 -5.45 -10.83 0.82
C GLY A 74 -5.81 -12.31 0.69
N GLN A 75 -7.05 -12.62 0.33
CA GLN A 75 -7.50 -14.01 0.12
C GLN A 75 -6.76 -14.69 -1.04
N ILE A 76 -6.46 -13.95 -2.12
CA ILE A 76 -5.67 -14.48 -3.25
C ILE A 76 -4.25 -14.80 -2.80
N ILE A 77 -3.61 -13.91 -2.04
CA ILE A 77 -2.23 -14.12 -1.59
C ILE A 77 -2.15 -15.31 -0.63
N GLN A 78 -3.13 -15.47 0.25
CA GLN A 78 -3.20 -16.57 1.21
C GLN A 78 -3.30 -17.96 0.57
N GLN A 79 -3.59 -18.06 -0.73
CA GLN A 79 -3.52 -19.33 -1.48
C GLN A 79 -2.07 -19.82 -1.67
N PHE A 80 -1.08 -18.95 -1.48
CA PHE A 80 0.34 -19.25 -1.68
C PHE A 80 1.06 -19.35 -0.33
N SER A 81 1.28 -20.56 0.16
CA SER A 81 1.92 -20.80 1.47
C SER A 81 3.35 -20.26 1.59
N ASP A 82 4.07 -20.12 0.48
CA ASP A 82 5.44 -19.59 0.44
C ASP A 82 5.50 -18.06 0.40
N VAL A 83 4.35 -17.38 0.28
CA VAL A 83 4.26 -15.94 0.09
C VAL A 83 3.55 -15.31 1.28
N SER A 84 4.28 -14.48 1.99
CA SER A 84 3.73 -13.57 3.00
C SER A 84 3.47 -12.20 2.37
N TYR A 85 2.59 -11.40 2.98
CA TYR A 85 2.36 -10.03 2.53
C TYR A 85 2.20 -9.05 3.68
N LEU A 86 2.55 -7.80 3.39
CA LEU A 86 2.24 -6.64 4.22
C LEU A 86 1.42 -5.68 3.37
N LEU A 87 0.26 -5.28 3.87
CA LEU A 87 -0.58 -4.28 3.24
C LEU A 87 -0.70 -3.08 4.18
N PHE A 88 -0.29 -1.91 3.69
CA PHE A 88 -0.44 -0.65 4.41
C PHE A 88 -0.95 0.42 3.44
N ALA A 89 -2.18 0.90 3.66
CA ALA A 89 -2.87 1.77 2.72
C ALA A 89 -2.81 1.19 1.29
N ASP A 90 -2.22 1.89 0.33
CA ASP A 90 -2.03 1.46 -1.06
C ASP A 90 -0.71 0.72 -1.34
N ASP A 91 0.18 0.61 -0.36
CA ASP A 91 1.43 -0.13 -0.48
C ASP A 91 1.21 -1.61 -0.13
N LEU A 92 1.44 -2.48 -1.11
CA LEU A 92 1.47 -3.93 -0.95
C LEU A 92 2.90 -4.44 -1.14
N GLN A 93 3.42 -5.11 -0.12
CA GLN A 93 4.70 -5.81 -0.20
C GLN A 93 4.46 -7.32 -0.15
N LEU A 94 5.02 -8.04 -1.12
CA LEU A 94 5.07 -9.49 -1.13
C LEU A 94 6.45 -9.96 -0.67
N VAL A 95 6.48 -10.95 0.21
CA VAL A 95 7.70 -11.48 0.79
C VAL A 95 7.71 -12.99 0.61
N CYS A 96 8.79 -13.51 0.01
CA CYS A 96 9.03 -14.94 -0.11
C CYS A 96 10.39 -15.23 0.54
N SER A 97 10.39 -16.12 1.53
CA SER A 97 11.60 -16.55 2.25
C SER A 97 11.92 -17.99 1.91
N PHE A 98 13.14 -18.24 1.45
CA PHE A 98 13.56 -19.55 0.98
C PHE A 98 15.08 -19.73 1.11
N LYS A 99 15.52 -20.97 1.31
CA LYS A 99 16.94 -21.34 1.23
C LYS A 99 17.38 -21.40 -0.24
N PRO A 100 18.68 -21.30 -0.57
CA PRO A 100 19.15 -21.43 -1.95
C PRO A 100 18.70 -22.73 -2.65
N SER A 101 18.57 -23.83 -1.91
CA SER A 101 18.05 -25.12 -2.41
C SER A 101 16.54 -25.10 -2.74
N GLU A 102 15.82 -24.10 -2.24
CA GLU A 102 14.37 -23.94 -2.38
C GLU A 102 14.01 -22.84 -3.40
N ALA A 103 14.91 -22.52 -4.33
CA ALA A 103 14.69 -21.49 -5.35
C ALA A 103 13.41 -21.69 -6.17
N HIS A 104 12.86 -22.91 -6.22
CA HIS A 104 11.56 -23.21 -6.83
C HIS A 104 10.41 -22.39 -6.21
N LYS A 105 10.49 -21.95 -4.94
CA LYS A 105 9.49 -21.08 -4.28
C LYS A 105 9.34 -19.71 -4.94
N LEU A 106 10.34 -19.27 -5.72
CA LEU A 106 10.22 -18.06 -6.55
C LEU A 106 9.11 -18.21 -7.61
N SER A 107 8.85 -19.43 -8.10
CA SER A 107 7.74 -19.66 -9.03
C SER A 107 6.38 -19.37 -8.39
N SER A 108 6.19 -19.75 -7.11
CA SER A 108 5.00 -19.40 -6.32
C SER A 108 4.82 -17.89 -6.23
N LEU A 109 5.89 -17.13 -5.98
CA LEU A 109 5.85 -15.67 -5.93
C LEU A 109 5.48 -15.04 -7.29
N ILE A 110 6.06 -15.54 -8.38
CA ILE A 110 5.77 -15.04 -9.74
C ILE A 110 4.31 -15.32 -10.12
N ASN A 111 3.80 -16.51 -9.79
CA ASN A 111 2.40 -16.87 -10.02
C ASN A 111 1.43 -16.05 -9.14
N CYS A 112 1.79 -15.81 -7.88
CA CYS A 112 1.03 -14.92 -7.01
C CYS A 112 0.95 -13.50 -7.60
N LEU A 113 2.09 -12.96 -8.05
CA LEU A 113 2.17 -11.64 -8.66
C LEU A 113 1.34 -11.54 -9.96
N SER A 114 1.27 -12.60 -10.77
CA SER A 114 0.48 -12.59 -11.99
C SER A 114 -1.03 -12.55 -11.69
N LEU A 115 -1.50 -13.31 -10.70
CA LEU A 115 -2.89 -13.25 -10.24
C LEU A 115 -3.25 -11.89 -9.63
N ILE A 116 -2.36 -11.31 -8.83
CA ILE A 116 -2.54 -9.95 -8.28
C ILE A 116 -2.67 -8.93 -9.41
N LYS A 117 -1.78 -8.98 -10.42
CA LYS A 117 -1.84 -8.09 -11.59
C LYS A 117 -3.16 -8.20 -12.35
N GLN A 118 -3.66 -9.42 -12.51
CA GLN A 118 -4.95 -9.65 -13.13
C GLN A 118 -6.08 -9.07 -12.27
N TRP A 119 -6.12 -9.43 -10.99
CA TRP A 119 -7.16 -8.96 -10.06
C TRP A 119 -7.20 -7.43 -9.95
N LEU A 120 -6.05 -6.77 -9.89
CA LEU A 120 -6.00 -5.29 -9.84
C LEU A 120 -6.64 -4.69 -11.10
N ARG A 121 -6.30 -5.20 -12.29
CA ARG A 121 -6.90 -4.75 -13.55
C ARG A 121 -8.41 -4.95 -13.58
N ASP A 122 -8.87 -6.11 -13.13
CA ASP A 122 -10.30 -6.44 -13.09
C ASP A 122 -11.08 -5.57 -12.09
N ASN A 123 -10.39 -4.93 -11.14
CA ASN A 123 -10.97 -4.05 -10.12
C ASN A 123 -10.56 -2.59 -10.28
N SER A 124 -10.26 -2.16 -11.52
CA SER A 124 -9.94 -0.76 -11.87
C SER A 124 -8.76 -0.17 -11.08
N LEU A 125 -7.86 -1.01 -10.57
CA LEU A 125 -6.62 -0.63 -9.93
C LEU A 125 -5.45 -0.88 -10.88
N GLN A 126 -4.47 0.02 -10.87
CA GLN A 126 -3.27 -0.11 -11.69
C GLN A 126 -2.03 -0.15 -10.80
N LEU A 127 -1.16 -1.13 -11.04
CA LEU A 127 0.20 -1.10 -10.50
C LEU A 127 0.94 0.06 -11.13
N ASN A 128 1.68 0.82 -10.33
CA ASN A 128 2.57 1.87 -10.83
C ASN A 128 3.92 1.25 -11.23
N PRO A 129 4.16 0.95 -12.53
CA PRO A 129 5.30 0.16 -12.96
C PRO A 129 6.56 1.00 -13.18
N SER A 130 6.41 2.32 -13.32
CA SER A 130 7.49 3.21 -13.76
C SER A 130 8.35 3.76 -12.61
N THR A 131 7.85 3.75 -11.37
CA THR A 131 8.55 4.40 -10.25
C THR A 131 8.43 3.70 -8.89
N LYS A 132 7.38 2.90 -8.65
CA LYS A 132 7.10 2.35 -7.31
C LYS A 132 7.15 0.83 -7.20
N THR A 133 6.93 0.09 -8.29
CA THR A 133 6.95 -1.38 -8.26
C THR A 133 8.39 -1.88 -8.46
N GLU A 134 9.13 -2.08 -7.37
CA GLU A 134 10.48 -2.65 -7.40
C GLU A 134 10.52 -4.09 -6.87
N PHE A 135 11.33 -4.95 -7.51
CA PHE A 135 11.70 -6.25 -6.95
C PHE A 135 13.06 -6.11 -6.27
N ARG A 136 13.12 -6.40 -4.97
CA ARG A 136 14.34 -6.28 -4.17
C ARG A 136 14.65 -7.60 -3.46
N ASN A 137 15.80 -8.19 -3.79
CA ASN A 137 16.36 -9.24 -2.95
C ASN A 137 16.99 -8.59 -1.71
N LEU A 138 16.43 -8.86 -0.54
CA LEU A 138 16.91 -8.30 0.72
C LEU A 138 18.26 -8.89 1.16
N GLY A 139 18.69 -10.02 0.59
CA GLY A 139 20.00 -10.63 0.88
C GLY A 139 20.17 -11.13 2.31
N VAL A 140 19.08 -11.36 3.05
CA VAL A 140 19.12 -11.83 4.43
C VAL A 140 19.24 -13.35 4.44
N ILE A 141 20.44 -13.85 4.72
CA ILE A 141 20.69 -15.28 4.97
C ILE A 141 20.61 -15.48 6.48
N PHE A 142 19.56 -16.13 6.95
CA PHE A 142 19.46 -16.54 8.35
C PHE A 142 20.42 -17.72 8.58
N ASP A 143 21.34 -17.56 9.52
CA ASP A 143 22.18 -18.67 9.99
C ASP A 143 21.32 -19.73 10.72
N HIS A 144 21.88 -20.92 10.91
CA HIS A 144 21.19 -22.03 11.58
C HIS A 144 20.78 -21.73 13.04
N ALA A 145 21.31 -20.67 13.65
CA ALA A 145 21.02 -20.24 15.01
C ALA A 145 20.03 -19.06 15.07
N MET A 146 19.51 -18.58 13.92
CA MET A 146 18.74 -17.34 13.80
C MET A 146 19.45 -16.11 14.42
N SER A 147 20.78 -16.16 14.57
CA SER A 147 21.54 -15.16 15.35
C SER A 147 21.60 -13.81 14.65
N LEU A 148 21.41 -13.79 13.31
CA LEU A 148 21.51 -12.58 12.48
C LEU A 148 22.88 -11.86 12.65
N ASP A 149 23.86 -12.46 13.32
CA ASP A 149 25.10 -11.80 13.75
C ASP A 149 25.94 -11.29 12.57
N HIS A 150 25.94 -12.05 11.47
CA HIS A 150 26.62 -11.64 10.25
C HIS A 150 25.89 -10.47 9.56
N HIS A 151 24.55 -10.50 9.56
CA HIS A 151 23.72 -9.46 8.94
C HIS A 151 23.73 -8.17 9.77
N SER A 152 23.66 -8.27 11.09
CA SER A 152 23.80 -7.15 12.02
C SER A 152 25.18 -6.51 11.88
N GLY A 153 26.25 -7.32 11.80
CA GLY A 153 27.60 -6.84 11.53
C GLY A 153 27.74 -6.10 10.20
N LEU A 154 27.09 -6.59 9.14
CA LEU A 154 27.10 -5.96 7.81
C LEU A 154 26.28 -4.65 7.78
N LEU A 155 25.11 -4.63 8.41
CA LEU A 155 24.26 -3.45 8.57
C LEU A 155 24.98 -2.38 9.39
N VAL A 156 25.54 -2.73 10.55
CA VAL A 156 26.30 -1.81 11.40
C VAL A 156 27.48 -1.22 10.62
N ARG A 157 28.24 -2.04 9.88
CA ARG A 157 29.34 -1.56 9.02
C ARG A 157 28.87 -0.62 7.92
N THR A 158 27.76 -0.95 7.25
CA THR A 158 27.20 -0.14 6.16
C THR A 158 26.64 1.17 6.68
N CYS A 159 25.86 1.14 7.77
CA CYS A 159 25.34 2.33 8.45
C CYS A 159 26.48 3.21 8.96
N PHE A 160 27.54 2.64 9.55
CA PHE A 160 28.69 3.41 10.02
C PHE A 160 29.46 4.06 8.86
N PHE A 161 29.61 3.35 7.73
CA PHE A 161 30.20 3.91 6.51
C PHE A 161 29.37 5.08 5.96
N GLN A 162 28.05 4.93 5.90
CA GLN A 162 27.13 5.99 5.46
C GLN A 162 27.14 7.19 6.42
N LEU A 163 27.11 6.95 7.74
CA LEU A 163 27.23 7.99 8.77
C LEU A 163 28.57 8.73 8.67
N ARG A 164 29.68 8.03 8.39
CA ARG A 164 30.99 8.65 8.17
C ARG A 164 31.01 9.48 6.88
N ASN A 165 30.25 9.12 5.86
CA ASN A 165 30.11 9.94 4.66
C ASN A 165 29.23 11.17 4.91
N ILE A 166 28.15 11.05 5.68
CA ILE A 166 27.32 12.19 6.12
C ILE A 166 28.12 13.14 7.02
N ALA A 167 28.96 12.60 7.90
CA ALA A 167 29.84 13.41 8.77
C ALA A 167 30.85 14.27 7.98
N LYS A 168 31.20 13.89 6.74
CA LYS A 168 32.04 14.72 5.84
C LYS A 168 31.30 15.94 5.29
N PHE A 169 29.97 16.01 5.42
CA PHE A 169 29.13 17.12 4.95
C PHE A 169 28.65 18.05 6.07
N ARG A 170 29.15 17.91 7.31
CA ARG A 170 28.80 18.81 8.44
C ARG A 170 29.46 20.19 8.35
N HIS A 171 29.12 20.95 7.31
CA HIS A 171 29.29 22.41 7.27
C HIS A 171 28.00 23.17 6.87
N PHE A 172 26.84 22.52 6.91
CA PHE A 172 25.56 23.21 6.73
C PHE A 172 24.61 22.86 7.88
N ASP A 173 24.37 23.85 8.75
CA ASP A 173 23.37 23.79 9.80
C ASP A 173 21.97 24.01 9.22
N PHE A 174 21.03 23.11 9.54
CA PHE A 174 19.60 23.38 9.45
C PHE A 174 19.00 23.19 10.85
N CYS A 175 18.63 24.29 11.50
CA CYS A 175 17.81 24.29 12.70
C CYS A 175 16.33 24.22 12.30
N ILE A 176 15.60 23.24 12.85
CA ILE A 176 14.12 23.24 12.84
C ILE A 176 13.69 23.36 14.30
N HIS A 177 13.07 24.50 14.65
CA HIS A 177 12.37 24.70 15.92
C HIS A 177 10.93 24.20 15.78
N CYS A 178 10.49 23.33 16.69
CA CYS A 178 9.06 23.07 16.94
C CYS A 178 8.62 23.87 18.17
N PRO A 179 7.52 24.66 18.12
CA PRO A 179 6.87 25.15 19.32
C PRO A 179 6.00 24.05 19.94
N ALA A 180 6.06 23.93 21.26
CA ALA A 180 5.26 22.99 22.05
C ALA A 180 3.77 23.38 22.09
N PRO A 181 2.85 22.44 22.34
CA PRO A 181 1.43 22.74 22.51
C PRO A 181 1.18 23.38 23.89
N LEU A 182 0.38 24.46 23.91
CA LEU A 182 -0.20 25.03 25.12
C LEU A 182 -1.34 24.11 25.63
N GLU A 183 -1.38 23.92 26.95
CA GLU A 183 -2.51 23.35 27.69
C GLU A 183 -3.78 24.23 27.59
#